data_AF-A0A0F9LV63-F1
#
_entry.id   AF-A0A0F9LV63-F1
#
_cell.length_a   1.000
_cell.length_b   1.000
_cell.length_c   1.000
_cell.angle_alpha   90.00
_cell.angle_beta   90.00
_cell.angle_gamma   90.00
#
_symmetry.space_group_name_H-M   'P 1'
#
loop_
_entity.id
_entity.type
_entity.pdbx_description
1 polymer ?
#
loop_
_entity_poly.entity_id
_entity_poly.type
_entity_poly.pdbx_seq_one_letter_code
_entity_poly.pdbx_strand_id
1 'polypeptide(L)'
;MRAAVMTIRMVSDWLADPTNGVNAEIAKLSTENLLDDGDSVPPAVQQILTATKDDIATRRELPTDIATPVLVVVQGDALNVPQGHTQNRIDINDLPVAVLYGTRDVASAAGEEDAYYTLDAAMRSLNNLWAGPNESARTRKGIQISKINGYQVMPTDSETADRGLQMALIARLHVRETIPT
;
A
#
# COMPACT_ATOMS: atom_id res chain seq x y z
N MET A 1 -12.96 -3.05 -13.16
CA MET A 1 -12.24 -4.19 -12.52
C MET A 1 -10.77 -4.26 -12.93
N ARG A 2 -10.41 -4.27 -14.23
CA ARG A 2 -9.00 -4.31 -14.70
C ARG A 2 -8.11 -3.20 -14.12
N ALA A 3 -8.56 -1.95 -14.13
CA ALA A 3 -7.79 -0.81 -13.62
C ALA A 3 -7.41 -1.00 -12.15
N ALA A 4 -8.37 -1.35 -11.28
CA ALA A 4 -8.12 -1.61 -9.86
C ALA A 4 -7.09 -2.72 -9.62
N VAL A 5 -7.25 -3.87 -10.29
CA VAL A 5 -6.31 -5.01 -10.16
C VAL A 5 -4.90 -4.63 -10.62
N MET A 6 -4.77 -3.93 -11.74
CA MET A 6 -3.44 -3.50 -12.22
C MET A 6 -2.80 -2.50 -11.27
N THR A 7 -3.58 -1.56 -10.73
CA THR A 7 -3.07 -0.57 -9.79
C THR A 7 -2.62 -1.19 -8.48
N ILE A 8 -3.38 -2.12 -7.89
CA ILE A 8 -2.97 -2.86 -6.70
C ILE A 8 -1.63 -3.57 -6.94
N ARG A 9 -1.46 -4.21 -8.11
CA ARG A 9 -0.20 -4.87 -8.44
C ARG A 9 0.95 -3.89 -8.65
N MET A 10 0.71 -2.73 -9.27
CA MET A 10 1.73 -1.69 -9.42
C MET A 10 2.19 -1.15 -8.05
N VAL A 11 1.24 -0.85 -7.16
CA VAL A 11 1.53 -0.41 -5.79
C VAL A 11 2.31 -1.49 -5.03
N SER A 12 1.87 -2.75 -5.08
CA SER A 12 2.56 -3.85 -4.41
C SER A 12 3.97 -4.10 -4.95
N ASP A 13 4.13 -4.13 -6.27
CA ASP A 13 5.45 -4.36 -6.89
C ASP A 13 6.40 -3.18 -6.57
N TRP A 14 5.89 -1.95 -6.48
CA TRP A 14 6.66 -0.77 -6.08
C TRP A 14 7.07 -0.81 -4.60
N LEU A 15 6.15 -1.13 -3.69
CA LEU A 15 6.47 -1.24 -2.27
C LEU A 15 7.50 -2.35 -2.00
N ALA A 16 7.57 -3.36 -2.87
CA ALA A 16 8.55 -4.44 -2.82
C ALA A 16 9.89 -4.09 -3.49
N ASP A 17 10.02 -2.92 -4.12
CA ASP A 17 11.24 -2.52 -4.81
C ASP A 17 12.41 -2.40 -3.81
N PRO A 18 13.58 -3.00 -4.08
CA PRO A 18 14.69 -2.98 -3.13
C PRO A 18 15.36 -1.60 -2.99
N THR A 19 15.08 -0.66 -3.90
CA THR A 19 15.75 0.65 -3.95
C THR A 19 14.86 1.76 -3.40
N ASN A 20 13.57 1.72 -3.70
CA ASN A 20 12.61 2.77 -3.37
C ASN A 20 11.37 2.24 -2.64
N GLY A 21 11.29 0.94 -2.36
CA GLY A 21 10.18 0.31 -1.66
C GLY A 21 10.19 0.58 -0.16
N VAL A 22 9.23 -0.01 0.55
CA VAL A 22 9.00 0.27 1.98
C VAL A 22 10.23 -0.03 2.84
N ASN A 23 10.92 -1.15 2.59
CA ASN A 23 12.10 -1.53 3.37
C ASN A 23 13.30 -0.60 3.12
N ALA A 24 13.42 -0.03 1.91
CA ALA A 24 14.45 0.96 1.62
C ALA A 24 14.17 2.28 2.36
N GLU A 25 12.90 2.67 2.49
CA GLU A 25 12.50 3.84 3.27
C GLU A 25 12.60 3.60 4.79
N ILE A 26 12.28 2.40 5.29
CA ILE A 26 12.49 2.04 6.71
C ILE A 26 13.96 2.20 7.09
N ALA A 27 14.88 1.74 6.23
CA ALA A 27 16.31 1.88 6.46
C ALA A 27 16.77 3.35 6.56
N LYS A 28 16.04 4.29 5.95
CA LYS A 28 16.33 5.71 6.00
C LYS A 28 15.86 6.39 7.29
N LEU A 29 14.89 5.80 8.01
CA LEU A 29 14.29 6.43 9.19
C LEU A 29 15.33 6.82 10.25
N SER A 30 16.26 5.91 10.55
CA SER A 30 17.36 6.18 11.48
C SER A 30 18.40 7.13 10.90
N THR A 31 18.73 7.01 9.62
CA THR A 31 19.79 7.82 9.00
C THR A 31 19.38 9.27 8.75
N GLU A 32 18.08 9.53 8.59
CA GLU A 32 17.52 10.85 8.30
C GLU A 32 16.90 11.52 9.55
N ASN A 33 17.08 10.93 10.74
CA ASN A 33 16.54 11.43 12.01
C ASN A 33 15.03 11.68 11.97
N LEU A 34 14.30 10.67 11.48
CA LEU A 34 12.84 10.71 11.29
C LEU A 34 12.07 9.97 12.40
N LEU A 35 12.79 9.41 13.37
CA LEU A 35 12.24 8.78 14.56
C LEU A 35 12.21 9.81 15.69
N ASP A 36 11.20 9.74 16.54
CA ASP A 36 11.16 10.50 17.79
C ASP A 36 12.21 9.95 18.79
N ASP A 37 12.56 10.79 19.79
CA ASP A 37 13.60 10.45 20.78
C ASP A 37 13.21 9.21 21.60
N GLY A 38 13.93 8.11 21.39
CA GLY A 38 13.74 6.85 22.11
C GLY A 38 13.00 5.78 21.32
N ASP A 39 12.44 6.15 20.16
CA ASP A 39 11.75 5.22 19.26
C ASP A 39 12.75 4.33 18.52
N SER A 40 12.28 3.15 18.13
CA SER A 40 13.10 2.15 17.47
C SER A 40 12.79 2.06 15.98
N VAL A 41 13.78 1.66 15.18
CA VAL A 41 13.54 1.39 13.76
C VAL A 41 12.62 0.17 13.66
N PRO A 42 11.48 0.26 12.95
CA PRO A 42 10.58 -0.86 12.82
C PRO A 42 11.25 -2.04 12.10
N PRO A 43 10.85 -3.28 12.38
CA PRO A 43 11.36 -4.45 11.69
C PRO A 43 11.03 -4.39 10.19
N ALA A 44 11.93 -4.92 9.36
CA ALA A 44 11.70 -4.98 7.92
C ALA A 44 10.45 -5.81 7.61
N VAL A 45 9.65 -5.31 6.66
CA VAL A 45 8.48 -6.01 6.11
C VAL A 45 8.97 -7.30 5.45
N GLN A 46 8.49 -8.44 5.95
CA GLN A 46 8.88 -9.77 5.50
C GLN A 46 8.22 -10.13 4.18
N GLN A 47 6.97 -9.69 3.98
CA GLN A 47 6.21 -10.01 2.78
C GLN A 47 5.18 -8.92 2.45
N ILE A 48 4.92 -8.75 1.14
CA ILE A 48 3.83 -7.92 0.63
C ILE A 48 2.83 -8.82 -0.09
N LEU A 49 1.62 -8.89 0.44
CA LEU A 49 0.51 -9.70 -0.05
C LEU A 49 -0.46 -8.86 -0.88
N THR A 50 -1.13 -9.46 -1.86
CA THR A 50 -2.15 -8.75 -2.65
C THR A 50 -3.39 -9.60 -2.87
N ALA A 51 -4.58 -8.98 -2.85
CA ALA A 51 -5.84 -9.67 -3.17
C ALA A 51 -5.89 -10.22 -4.61
N THR A 52 -4.90 -9.91 -5.44
CA THR A 52 -4.84 -10.33 -6.86
C THR A 52 -4.00 -11.57 -7.10
N LYS A 53 -3.27 -12.03 -6.08
CA LYS A 53 -2.37 -13.20 -6.10
C LYS A 53 -2.63 -14.12 -4.91
N ASP A 54 -3.09 -13.55 -3.79
CA ASP A 54 -3.23 -14.22 -2.50
C ASP A 54 -4.70 -14.16 -2.05
N ASP A 55 -5.37 -15.33 -2.01
CA ASP A 55 -6.78 -15.44 -1.61
C ASP A 55 -7.05 -14.92 -0.19
N ILE A 56 -6.01 -14.84 0.64
CA ILE A 56 -6.10 -14.42 2.03
C ILE A 56 -6.15 -12.89 2.15
N ALA A 57 -5.47 -12.18 1.25
CA ALA A 57 -5.58 -10.73 1.15
C ALA A 57 -7.00 -10.29 0.76
N THR A 58 -7.74 -11.12 0.02
CA THR A 58 -9.16 -10.89 -0.27
C THR A 58 -10.04 -10.95 0.98
N ARG A 59 -9.68 -11.79 1.95
CA ARG A 59 -10.40 -11.92 3.23
C ARG A 59 -10.00 -10.89 4.27
N ARG A 60 -8.97 -10.07 4.00
CA ARG A 60 -8.38 -9.13 4.97
C ARG A 60 -7.98 -9.83 6.28
N GLU A 61 -7.52 -11.07 6.17
CA GLU A 61 -7.06 -11.89 7.29
C GLU A 61 -5.54 -12.06 7.21
N LEU A 62 -4.89 -12.25 8.36
CA LEU A 62 -3.46 -12.55 8.42
C LEU A 62 -3.25 -14.06 8.59
N PRO A 63 -2.56 -14.76 7.66
CA PRO A 63 -2.32 -16.20 7.77
C PRO A 63 -1.49 -16.55 9.00
N THR A 64 -1.75 -17.72 9.58
CA THR A 64 -1.06 -18.12 10.81
C THR A 64 0.38 -18.58 10.61
N ASP A 65 0.72 -18.95 9.37
CA ASP A 65 1.97 -19.60 8.95
C ASP A 65 2.95 -18.63 8.25
N ILE A 66 2.62 -17.35 8.14
CA ILE A 66 3.47 -16.35 7.51
C ILE A 66 4.34 -15.62 8.55
N ALA A 67 5.54 -15.24 8.11
CA ALA A 67 6.46 -14.39 8.87
C ALA A 67 5.95 -12.94 8.89
N THR A 68 5.88 -12.34 10.07
CA THR A 68 5.45 -10.95 10.29
C THR A 68 6.67 -10.05 10.57
N PRO A 69 6.59 -8.74 10.30
CA PRO A 69 5.42 -8.00 9.80
C PRO A 69 5.19 -8.16 8.29
N VAL A 70 3.95 -8.00 7.86
CA VAL A 70 3.55 -8.02 6.44
C VAL A 70 2.77 -6.77 6.06
N LEU A 71 2.77 -6.45 4.77
CA LEU A 71 1.84 -5.48 4.20
C LEU A 71 0.83 -6.20 3.31
N VAL A 72 -0.45 -5.86 3.44
CA VAL A 72 -1.52 -6.39 2.57
C VAL A 72 -2.07 -5.26 1.72
N VAL A 73 -1.90 -5.36 0.40
CA VAL A 73 -2.35 -4.35 -0.56
C VAL A 73 -3.66 -4.78 -1.20
N VAL A 74 -4.71 -3.99 -0.97
CA VAL A 74 -6.08 -4.28 -1.43
C VAL A 74 -6.77 -3.03 -1.96
N GLN A 75 -7.94 -3.20 -2.56
CA GLN A 75 -8.82 -2.05 -2.82
C GLN A 75 -9.39 -1.54 -1.49
N GLY A 76 -9.25 -0.24 -1.23
CA GLY A 76 -9.67 0.38 0.04
C GLY A 76 -11.18 0.41 0.20
N ASP A 77 -11.87 1.06 -0.74
CA ASP A 77 -13.33 1.21 -0.74
C ASP A 77 -13.97 0.73 -2.05
N ALA A 78 -15.28 0.51 -2.01
CA ALA A 78 -16.08 0.30 -3.19
C ALA A 78 -15.98 1.52 -4.12
N LEU A 79 -15.65 1.26 -5.39
CA LEU A 79 -15.47 2.30 -6.39
C LEU A 79 -16.71 2.40 -7.29
N ASN A 80 -17.32 3.57 -7.36
CA ASN A 80 -18.22 3.91 -8.45
C ASN A 80 -17.39 4.26 -9.68
N VAL A 81 -17.28 3.33 -10.64
CA VAL A 81 -16.74 3.64 -11.97
C VAL A 81 -17.84 4.37 -12.73
N PRO A 82 -17.69 5.67 -13.07
CA PRO A 82 -18.67 6.33 -13.91
C PRO A 82 -18.64 5.65 -15.28
N GLN A 83 -19.60 4.77 -15.57
CA GLN A 83 -19.81 4.28 -16.92
C GLN A 83 -20.54 5.37 -17.70
N GLY A 84 -19.82 6.41 -18.09
CA GLY A 84 -20.29 7.28 -19.15
C GLY A 84 -20.31 6.47 -20.44
N HIS A 85 -21.49 6.21 -20.99
CA HIS A 85 -21.67 5.48 -22.27
C HIS A 85 -20.96 6.13 -23.48
N THR A 86 -20.30 7.28 -23.28
CA THR A 86 -19.58 8.06 -24.30
C THR A 86 -18.05 8.09 -24.12
N GLN A 87 -17.50 7.52 -23.03
CA GLN A 87 -16.05 7.49 -22.81
C GLN A 87 -15.48 6.09 -23.08
N ASN A 88 -14.88 5.90 -24.27
CA ASN A 88 -14.12 4.68 -24.64
C ASN A 88 -12.79 4.54 -23.88
N ARG A 89 -12.64 5.19 -22.72
CA ARG A 89 -11.37 5.27 -22.00
C ARG A 89 -11.64 5.34 -20.50
N ILE A 90 -10.98 4.49 -19.73
CA ILE A 90 -11.07 4.54 -18.28
C ILE A 90 -10.31 5.78 -17.76
N ASP A 91 -10.99 6.64 -17.02
CA ASP A 91 -10.39 7.75 -16.27
C ASP A 91 -11.02 7.82 -14.87
N ILE A 92 -10.34 7.21 -13.90
CA ILE A 92 -10.80 7.10 -12.51
C ILE A 92 -10.05 8.14 -11.70
N ASN A 93 -10.72 9.23 -11.37
CA ASN A 93 -10.13 10.32 -10.62
C ASN A 93 -9.71 9.92 -9.20
N ASP A 94 -10.43 8.98 -8.56
CA ASP A 94 -10.20 8.62 -7.16
C ASP A 94 -10.34 7.11 -6.96
N LEU A 95 -9.25 6.36 -7.15
CA LEU A 95 -9.14 4.94 -6.88
C LEU A 95 -8.46 4.70 -5.52
N PRO A 96 -9.17 4.27 -4.47
CA PRO A 96 -8.59 3.98 -3.18
C PRO A 96 -7.86 2.63 -3.17
N VAL A 97 -6.58 2.64 -2.85
CA VAL A 97 -5.77 1.46 -2.57
C VAL A 97 -5.35 1.49 -1.11
N ALA A 98 -5.70 0.46 -0.35
CA ALA A 98 -5.32 0.31 1.04
C ALA A 98 -4.07 -0.56 1.16
N VAL A 99 -3.13 -0.13 1.99
CA VAL A 99 -1.95 -0.85 2.44
C VAL A 99 -2.11 -1.10 3.93
N LEU A 100 -2.36 -2.36 4.30
CA LEU A 100 -2.68 -2.78 5.66
C LEU A 100 -1.44 -3.37 6.31
N TYR A 101 -1.08 -2.92 7.51
CA TYR A 101 0.02 -3.47 8.29
C TYR A 101 -0.48 -4.63 9.14
N GLY A 102 0.14 -5.80 8.98
CA GLY A 102 -0.17 -7.02 9.71
C GLY A 102 0.97 -7.46 10.62
N THR A 103 0.69 -7.68 11.90
CA THR A 103 1.66 -8.11 12.91
C THR A 103 1.07 -9.11 13.91
N ARG A 104 1.92 -9.69 14.76
CA ARG A 104 1.52 -10.52 15.90
C ARG A 104 1.30 -9.69 17.17
N ASP A 105 2.01 -8.57 17.34
CA ASP A 105 1.96 -7.76 18.56
C ASP A 105 0.99 -6.57 18.47
N VAL A 106 -0.25 -6.82 18.01
CA VAL A 106 -1.24 -5.79 17.64
C VAL A 106 -1.66 -4.89 18.80
N ALA A 107 -1.69 -5.42 20.03
CA ALA A 107 -2.18 -4.68 21.20
C ALA A 107 -1.07 -3.97 22.01
N SER A 108 0.16 -3.90 21.49
CA SER A 108 1.29 -3.29 22.19
C SER A 108 1.59 -1.90 21.64
N ALA A 109 2.03 -0.98 22.51
CA ALA A 109 2.47 0.36 22.09
C ALA A 109 3.62 0.29 21.07
N ALA A 110 4.53 -0.68 21.24
CA ALA A 110 5.60 -0.94 20.28
C ALA A 110 5.07 -1.41 18.92
N GLY A 111 4.01 -2.22 18.89
CA GLY A 111 3.35 -2.63 17.64
C GLY A 111 2.65 -1.46 16.94
N GLU A 112 2.03 -0.55 17.69
CA GLU A 112 1.42 0.67 17.14
C GLU A 112 2.48 1.60 16.53
N GLU A 113 3.58 1.81 17.26
CA GLU A 113 4.75 2.56 16.80
C GLU A 113 5.34 1.95 15.51
N ASP A 114 5.59 0.64 15.51
CA ASP A 114 6.10 -0.09 14.36
C ASP A 114 5.19 0.07 13.14
N ALA A 115 3.88 -0.07 13.36
CA ALA A 115 2.88 0.09 12.33
C ALA A 115 2.86 1.53 11.79
N TYR A 116 2.97 2.54 12.65
CA TYR A 116 2.99 3.95 12.25
C TYR A 116 4.19 4.25 11.35
N TYR A 117 5.40 3.92 11.82
CA TYR A 117 6.62 4.18 11.05
C TYR A 117 6.72 3.34 9.78
N THR A 118 6.21 2.11 9.79
CA THR A 118 6.13 1.29 8.58
C THR A 118 5.19 1.92 7.55
N LEU A 119 4.05 2.45 7.96
CA LEU A 119 3.11 3.12 7.05
C LEU A 119 3.61 4.49 6.60
N ASP A 120 4.35 5.24 7.42
CA ASP A 120 5.05 6.46 6.99
C ASP A 120 6.10 6.14 5.92
N ALA A 121 6.91 5.09 6.14
CA ALA A 121 7.85 4.60 5.14
C ALA A 121 7.16 4.14 3.84
N ALA A 122 6.00 3.50 3.94
CA ALA A 122 5.18 3.14 2.77
C ALA A 122 4.66 4.38 2.02
N MET A 123 4.21 5.41 2.73
CA MET A 123 3.79 6.69 2.15
C MET A 123 4.95 7.39 1.44
N ARG A 124 6.12 7.47 2.07
CA ARG A 124 7.36 8.02 1.48
C ARG A 124 7.75 7.27 0.22
N SER A 125 7.73 5.94 0.29
CA SER A 125 7.99 5.06 -0.86
C SER A 125 7.03 5.40 -2.00
N LEU A 126 5.72 5.48 -1.73
CA LEU A 126 4.74 5.83 -2.76
C LEU A 126 4.97 7.23 -3.35
N ASN A 127 5.34 8.22 -2.55
CA ASN A 127 5.70 9.55 -3.06
C ASN A 127 6.92 9.49 -4.00
N ASN A 128 7.85 8.56 -3.79
CA ASN A 128 9.00 8.34 -4.67
C ASN A 128 8.64 7.75 -6.05
N LEU A 129 7.39 7.32 -6.29
CA LEU A 129 6.92 6.98 -7.65
C LEU A 129 7.05 8.16 -8.63
N TRP A 130 7.09 9.40 -8.14
CA TRP A 130 7.32 10.60 -8.96
C TRP A 130 8.73 11.18 -8.84
N ALA A 131 9.56 10.64 -7.96
CA ALA A 131 10.96 11.03 -7.84
C ALA A 131 11.80 10.30 -8.90
N GLY A 132 12.06 10.96 -10.04
CA GLY A 132 12.93 10.43 -11.10
C GLY A 132 12.20 9.63 -12.19
N PRO A 133 12.93 8.83 -13.01
CA PRO A 133 12.40 8.21 -14.23
C PRO A 133 11.62 6.90 -13.97
N ASN A 134 10.73 6.88 -12.96
CA ASN A 134 9.98 5.68 -12.54
C ASN A 134 8.68 5.45 -13.35
N GLU A 135 8.66 5.83 -14.63
CA GLU A 135 7.45 5.77 -15.45
C GLU A 135 6.95 4.33 -15.67
N SER A 136 7.88 3.37 -15.75
CA SER A 136 7.58 1.94 -15.87
C SER A 136 6.90 1.38 -14.61
N ALA A 137 7.20 1.90 -13.43
CA ALA A 137 6.54 1.50 -12.18
C ALA A 137 5.09 2.03 -12.11
N ARG A 138 4.82 3.18 -12.74
CA ARG A 138 3.49 3.80 -12.79
C ARG A 138 2.60 3.31 -13.92
N THR A 139 3.11 2.48 -14.83
CA THR A 139 2.40 2.07 -16.04
C THR A 139 2.42 0.56 -16.23
N ARG A 140 1.25 -0.06 -16.32
CA ARG A 140 1.12 -1.50 -16.53
C ARG A 140 -0.06 -1.86 -17.41
N LYS A 141 0.21 -2.63 -18.47
CA LYS A 141 -0.83 -3.19 -19.37
C LYS A 141 -1.86 -2.12 -19.80
N GLY A 142 -1.40 -0.95 -20.23
CA GLY A 142 -2.28 0.13 -20.69
C GLY A 142 -3.00 0.91 -19.58
N ILE A 143 -2.67 0.70 -18.31
CA ILE A 143 -3.16 1.49 -17.17
C ILE A 143 -1.99 2.31 -16.62
N GLN A 144 -2.23 3.57 -16.28
CA GLN A 144 -1.25 4.47 -15.69
C GLN A 144 -1.79 5.12 -14.42
N ILE A 145 -0.98 5.12 -13.37
CA ILE A 145 -1.16 5.98 -12.19
C ILE A 145 -0.61 7.36 -12.54
N SER A 146 -1.48 8.36 -12.67
CA SER A 146 -1.06 9.73 -13.04
C SER A 146 -0.57 10.52 -11.83
N LYS A 147 -1.26 10.39 -10.69
CA LYS A 147 -0.92 11.09 -9.44
C LYS A 147 -1.56 10.41 -8.22
N ILE A 148 -1.06 10.74 -7.04
CA ILE A 148 -1.76 10.56 -5.76
C ILE A 148 -2.51 11.85 -5.42
N ASN A 149 -3.80 11.73 -5.13
CA ASN A 149 -4.63 12.86 -4.69
C ASN A 149 -4.54 13.10 -3.19
N GLY A 150 -4.24 12.06 -2.41
CA GLY A 150 -4.12 12.15 -0.96
C GLY A 150 -3.93 10.80 -0.31
N TYR A 151 -3.62 10.86 0.98
CA TYR A 151 -3.49 9.72 1.87
C TYR A 151 -4.43 9.86 3.05
N GLN A 152 -4.81 8.72 3.61
CA GLN A 152 -5.52 8.64 4.88
C GLN A 152 -4.95 7.46 5.67
N VAL A 153 -4.56 7.69 6.91
CA VAL A 153 -4.17 6.63 7.85
C VAL A 153 -5.31 6.39 8.81
N MET A 154 -5.65 5.12 9.07
CA MET A 154 -6.71 4.74 10.01
C MET A 154 -6.41 3.40 10.68
N PRO A 155 -6.89 3.19 11.92
CA PRO A 155 -6.88 1.87 12.54
C PRO A 155 -7.77 0.90 11.75
N THR A 156 -7.52 -0.39 11.89
CA THR A 156 -8.34 -1.44 11.27
C THR A 156 -9.14 -2.21 12.31
N ASP A 157 -10.39 -2.53 12.01
CA ASP A 157 -11.29 -3.22 12.95
C ASP A 157 -11.00 -4.74 13.12
N SER A 158 -9.90 -5.26 12.55
CA SER A 158 -9.59 -6.70 12.51
C SER A 158 -8.52 -7.13 13.52
N GLU A 159 -8.67 -6.68 14.77
CA GLU A 159 -7.78 -7.05 15.86
C GLU A 159 -8.27 -8.36 16.51
N THR A 160 -7.49 -9.43 16.35
CA THR A 160 -7.49 -10.51 17.35
C THR A 160 -6.32 -10.26 18.29
N ALA A 161 -6.49 -10.56 19.58
CA ALA A 161 -5.55 -10.17 20.65
C ALA A 161 -4.06 -10.55 20.42
N ASP A 162 -3.79 -11.58 19.60
CA ASP A 162 -2.43 -12.12 19.38
C ASP A 162 -1.92 -12.00 17.94
N ARG A 163 -2.73 -11.46 17.00
CA ARG A 163 -2.36 -11.20 15.60
C ARG A 163 -3.47 -10.45 14.88
N GLY A 164 -3.13 -9.70 13.84
CA GLY A 164 -4.14 -9.00 13.07
C GLY A 164 -3.56 -7.94 12.16
N LEU A 165 -4.47 -7.29 11.44
CA LEU A 165 -4.17 -6.01 10.82
C LEU A 165 -4.40 -4.94 11.89
N GLN A 166 -3.49 -3.97 11.97
CA GLN A 166 -3.50 -2.96 13.01
C GLN A 166 -3.85 -1.57 12.45
N MET A 167 -3.20 -1.20 11.35
CA MET A 167 -3.41 0.09 10.70
C MET A 167 -3.43 -0.04 9.17
N ALA A 168 -4.12 0.90 8.53
CA ALA A 168 -4.24 1.03 7.09
C ALA A 168 -3.75 2.40 6.63
N LEU A 169 -2.95 2.41 5.56
CA LEU A 169 -2.71 3.59 4.72
C LEU A 169 -3.57 3.46 3.46
N ILE A 170 -4.52 4.38 3.27
CA ILE A 170 -5.33 4.48 2.06
C ILE A 170 -4.73 5.56 1.16
N ALA A 171 -4.15 5.14 0.04
CA ALA A 171 -3.71 6.03 -1.03
C ALA A 171 -4.82 6.22 -2.06
N ARG A 172 -5.21 7.47 -2.33
CA ARG A 172 -6.22 7.83 -3.33
C ARG A 172 -5.55 8.18 -4.65
N LEU A 173 -5.69 7.31 -5.65
CA LEU A 173 -4.94 7.36 -6.90
C LEU A 173 -5.79 7.86 -8.06
N HIS A 174 -5.25 8.77 -8.86
CA HIS A 174 -5.80 9.06 -10.18
C HIS A 174 -5.23 8.05 -11.18
N VAL A 175 -6.11 7.29 -11.83
CA VAL A 175 -5.75 6.21 -12.74
C VAL A 175 -6.43 6.41 -14.07
N ARG A 176 -5.65 6.35 -15.16
CA ARG A 176 -6.16 6.48 -16.53
C ARG A 176 -5.67 5.36 -17.41
N GLU A 177 -6.45 5.04 -18.43
CA GLU A 177 -6.02 4.14 -19.50
C GLU A 177 -5.09 4.90 -20.46
N THR A 178 -4.06 4.25 -20.99
CA THR A 178 -3.10 4.82 -21.95
C THR A 178 -3.24 4.25 -23.36
N ILE A 179 -4.06 3.21 -23.53
CA ILE A 179 -4.34 2.57 -24.81
C ILE A 179 -5.86 2.64 -25.04
N PRO A 180 -6.36 3.16 -26.16
CA PRO A 180 -7.79 3.09 -26.48
C PRO A 180 -8.22 1.63 -26.60
N THR A 181 -9.33 1.25 -25.96
CA THR A 181 -9.99 -0.05 -26.20
C THR A 181 -10.64 -0.10 -27.56
#